data_AF-A0A3D5T128-F1
#
_entry.id   AF-A0A3D5T128-F1
#
_cell.length_a   1.000
_cell.length_b   1.000
_cell.length_c   1.000
_cell.angle_alpha   90.00
_cell.angle_beta   90.00
_cell.angle_gamma   90.00
#
_symmetry.space_group_name_H-M   'P 1'
#
loop_
_entity.id
_entity.type
_entity.pdbx_description
1 polymer ?
#
loop_
_entity_poly.entity_id
_entity_poly.type
_entity_poly.pdbx_seq_one_letter_code
_entity_poly.pdbx_strand_id
1 'polypeptide(L)'
;MTRDQAWVLVQEKVKGGFLRNHLLASEAIMCALARKFKEDEELWGLTGLVHDIDWELTESTPEQHSLVGAQWLAEVGFPAEIVEAVRVHNHMHGIEPKTLLEKSLWCAEELTGLIVACALVQPDKKLSSVKPESVMKKFKTQSFAKGVNREIIAKCQEMIGLTLEELIDIELKAMQEMATDIGL
;
A
#
# COMPACT_ATOMS: atom_id res chain seq x y z
N MET A 1 -17.59 9.70 -5.55
CA MET A 1 -16.22 10.20 -5.68
C MET A 1 -15.60 9.46 -6.85
N THR A 2 -15.01 10.14 -7.83
CA THR A 2 -14.26 9.48 -8.92
C THR A 2 -12.77 9.40 -8.60
N ARG A 3 -12.02 8.52 -9.28
CA ARG A 3 -10.55 8.47 -9.19
C ARG A 3 -9.88 9.83 -9.41
N ASP A 4 -10.31 10.58 -10.42
CA ASP A 4 -9.73 11.89 -10.72
C ASP A 4 -9.96 12.89 -9.58
N GLN A 5 -11.15 12.86 -8.96
CA GLN A 5 -11.44 13.70 -7.79
C GLN A 5 -10.57 13.31 -6.58
N ALA A 6 -10.40 12.00 -6.34
CA ALA A 6 -9.51 11.50 -5.31
C ALA A 6 -8.06 11.93 -5.56
N TRP A 7 -7.59 11.87 -6.81
CA TRP A 7 -6.23 12.28 -7.17
C TRP A 7 -5.99 13.78 -6.99
N VAL A 8 -6.97 14.63 -7.30
CA VAL A 8 -6.89 16.06 -7.01
C VAL A 8 -6.74 16.29 -5.50
N LEU A 9 -7.54 15.61 -4.68
CA LEU A 9 -7.43 15.69 -3.21
C LEU A 9 -6.05 15.23 -2.72
N VAL A 10 -5.52 14.13 -3.24
CA VAL A 10 -4.16 13.66 -2.93
C VAL A 10 -3.13 14.73 -3.27
N GLN A 11 -3.19 15.36 -4.44
CA GLN A 11 -2.25 16.42 -4.81
C GLN A 11 -2.36 17.68 -3.92
N GLU A 12 -3.57 17.96 -3.42
CA GLU A 12 -3.82 19.05 -2.48
C GLU A 12 -3.21 18.78 -1.11
N LYS A 13 -3.30 17.54 -0.60
CA LYS A 13 -2.83 17.16 0.74
C LYS A 13 -1.37 16.71 0.79
N VAL A 14 -0.92 15.96 -0.21
CA VAL A 14 0.41 15.37 -0.32
C VAL A 14 1.26 16.19 -1.30
N LYS A 15 2.40 16.73 -0.85
CA LYS A 15 3.30 17.58 -1.66
C LYS A 15 4.53 16.83 -2.18
N GLY A 16 4.98 15.81 -1.46
CA GLY A 16 6.14 14.99 -1.76
C GLY A 16 5.90 14.04 -2.92
N GLY A 17 6.77 14.10 -3.92
CA GLY A 17 6.71 13.19 -5.08
C GLY A 17 6.87 11.73 -4.70
N PHE A 18 7.70 11.44 -3.68
CA PHE A 18 7.88 10.07 -3.18
C PHE A 18 6.57 9.48 -2.64
N LEU A 19 5.85 10.21 -1.78
CA LEU A 19 4.59 9.74 -1.22
C LEU A 19 3.50 9.61 -2.29
N ARG A 20 3.46 10.53 -3.26
CA ARG A 20 2.55 10.39 -4.41
C ARG A 20 2.82 9.12 -5.22
N ASN A 21 4.09 8.78 -5.45
CA ASN A 21 4.45 7.56 -6.15
C ASN A 21 4.10 6.31 -5.33
N HIS A 22 4.24 6.36 -4.00
CA HIS A 22 3.77 5.31 -3.09
C HIS A 22 2.26 5.11 -3.21
N LEU A 23 1.46 6.17 -3.12
CA LEU A 23 0.00 6.10 -3.26
C LEU A 23 -0.45 5.53 -4.62
N LEU A 24 0.23 5.88 -5.71
CA LEU A 24 -0.02 5.31 -7.04
C LEU A 24 0.37 3.83 -7.13
N ALA A 25 1.45 3.42 -6.47
CA ALA A 25 1.83 2.01 -6.37
C ALA A 25 0.79 1.22 -5.56
N SER A 26 0.36 1.73 -4.40
CA SER A 26 -0.69 1.12 -3.56
C SER A 26 -2.03 1.03 -4.30
N GLU A 27 -2.42 2.04 -5.09
CA GLU A 27 -3.59 1.97 -5.97
C GLU A 27 -3.51 0.76 -6.91
N ALA A 28 -2.40 0.61 -7.63
CA ALA A 28 -2.25 -0.49 -8.59
C ALA A 28 -2.20 -1.87 -7.92
N ILE A 29 -1.54 -1.97 -6.77
CA ILE A 29 -1.52 -3.20 -5.96
C ILE A 29 -2.94 -3.57 -5.53
N MET A 30 -3.70 -2.61 -5.00
CA MET A 30 -5.06 -2.87 -4.56
C MET A 30 -5.98 -3.24 -5.72
N CYS A 31 -5.82 -2.64 -6.90
CA CYS A 31 -6.52 -3.08 -8.11
C CYS A 31 -6.18 -4.54 -8.47
N ALA A 32 -4.91 -4.92 -8.42
CA ALA A 32 -4.47 -6.29 -8.74
C ALA A 32 -5.02 -7.31 -7.73
N LEU A 33 -5.04 -6.96 -6.45
CA LEU A 33 -5.65 -7.80 -5.40
C LEU A 33 -7.16 -7.90 -5.57
N ALA A 34 -7.85 -6.82 -5.92
CA ALA A 34 -9.28 -6.84 -6.22
C ALA A 34 -9.60 -7.84 -7.35
N ARG A 35 -8.80 -7.82 -8.44
CA ARG A 35 -8.93 -8.81 -9.53
C ARG A 35 -8.69 -10.24 -9.07
N LYS A 36 -7.68 -10.48 -8.22
CA LYS A 36 -7.39 -11.80 -7.64
C LYS A 36 -8.58 -12.31 -6.81
N PHE A 37 -9.21 -11.45 -6.03
CA PHE A 37 -10.34 -11.80 -5.15
C PHE A 37 -11.72 -11.66 -5.82
N LYS A 38 -11.79 -11.14 -7.05
CA LYS A 38 -13.02 -10.84 -7.79
C LYS A 38 -13.91 -9.81 -7.07
N GLU A 39 -13.26 -8.79 -6.52
CA GLU A 39 -13.86 -7.66 -5.81
C GLU A 39 -13.93 -6.42 -6.70
N ASP A 40 -14.50 -5.34 -6.17
CA ASP A 40 -14.62 -4.04 -6.85
C ASP A 40 -13.24 -3.37 -6.99
N GLU A 41 -12.71 -3.38 -8.21
CA GLU A 41 -11.41 -2.78 -8.54
C GLU A 41 -11.38 -1.26 -8.31
N GLU A 42 -12.48 -0.54 -8.54
CA GLU A 42 -12.52 0.92 -8.35
C GLU A 42 -12.48 1.26 -6.87
N LEU A 43 -13.26 0.56 -6.04
CA LEU A 43 -13.26 0.75 -4.59
C LEU A 43 -11.87 0.45 -3.98
N TRP A 44 -11.25 -0.65 -4.41
CA TRP A 44 -9.95 -1.08 -3.90
C TRP A 44 -8.83 -0.16 -4.36
N GLY A 45 -8.80 0.21 -5.64
CA GLY A 45 -7.84 1.16 -6.19
C GLY A 45 -7.91 2.51 -5.48
N LEU A 46 -9.12 3.06 -5.31
CA LEU A 46 -9.34 4.28 -4.54
C LEU A 46 -8.83 4.17 -3.10
N THR A 47 -9.03 3.01 -2.46
CA THR A 47 -8.54 2.76 -1.10
C THR A 47 -7.02 2.85 -1.03
N GLY A 48 -6.31 2.19 -1.96
CA GLY A 48 -4.84 2.30 -2.05
C GLY A 48 -4.37 3.72 -2.36
N LEU A 49 -5.08 4.45 -3.23
CA LEU A 49 -4.71 5.81 -3.64
C LEU A 49 -4.72 6.83 -2.50
N VAL A 50 -5.55 6.63 -1.48
CA VAL A 50 -5.80 7.66 -0.44
C VAL A 50 -5.38 7.25 0.97
N HIS A 51 -4.83 6.05 1.17
CA HIS A 51 -4.58 5.53 2.53
C HIS A 51 -3.62 6.40 3.35
N ASP A 52 -2.52 6.87 2.74
CA ASP A 52 -1.51 7.72 3.39
C ASP A 52 -1.73 9.22 3.14
N ILE A 53 -2.95 9.65 2.83
CA ILE A 53 -3.22 11.04 2.47
C ILE A 53 -2.87 12.05 3.59
N ASP A 54 -2.78 11.59 4.84
CA ASP A 54 -2.41 12.37 6.01
C ASP A 54 -0.93 12.25 6.43
N TRP A 55 -0.15 11.35 5.81
CA TRP A 55 1.19 10.99 6.28
C TRP A 55 2.13 12.20 6.44
N GLU A 56 2.17 13.13 5.48
CA GLU A 56 3.02 14.33 5.57
C GLU A 56 2.66 15.25 6.74
N LEU A 57 1.40 15.23 7.21
CA LEU A 57 0.99 15.96 8.40
C LEU A 57 1.34 15.19 9.68
N THR A 58 1.22 13.87 9.64
CA THR A 58 1.30 12.99 10.81
C THR A 58 2.64 12.27 10.97
N GLU A 59 3.62 12.47 10.09
CA GLU A 59 4.93 11.79 10.16
C GLU A 59 5.66 12.02 11.50
N SER A 60 5.40 13.16 12.15
CA SER A 60 5.93 13.51 13.47
C SER A 60 5.05 13.05 14.64
N THR A 61 3.83 12.58 14.36
CA THR A 61 2.86 12.01 15.30
C THR A 61 2.23 10.74 14.72
N PRO A 62 3.00 9.64 14.56
CA PRO A 62 2.52 8.41 13.89
C PRO A 62 1.28 7.78 14.51
N GLU A 63 0.97 8.08 15.77
CA GLU A 63 -0.28 7.69 16.45
C GLU A 63 -1.53 8.46 15.97
N GLN A 64 -1.37 9.52 15.17
CA GLN A 64 -2.48 10.23 14.51
C GLN A 64 -2.67 9.79 13.06
N HIS A 65 -1.62 9.23 12.46
CA HIS A 65 -1.66 8.73 11.09
C HIS A 65 -2.77 7.67 10.94
N SER A 66 -3.45 7.71 9.78
CA SER A 66 -4.64 6.95 9.42
C SER A 66 -5.94 7.47 10.01
N LEU A 67 -5.93 8.02 11.23
CA LEU A 67 -7.13 8.60 11.87
C LEU A 67 -7.49 9.94 11.24
N VAL A 68 -6.50 10.80 11.02
CA VAL A 68 -6.69 12.11 10.38
C VAL A 68 -7.09 11.93 8.92
N GLY A 69 -6.44 11.01 8.21
CA GLY A 69 -6.79 10.65 6.84
C GLY A 69 -8.22 10.16 6.72
N ALA A 70 -8.62 9.19 7.55
CA ALA A 70 -10.00 8.69 7.59
C ALA A 70 -11.02 9.80 7.86
N GLN A 71 -10.72 10.72 8.79
CA GLN A 71 -11.59 11.87 9.07
C GLN A 71 -11.78 12.74 7.82
N TRP A 72 -10.69 13.13 7.14
CA TRP A 72 -10.78 13.96 5.93
C TRP A 72 -11.59 13.27 4.82
N LEU A 73 -11.38 11.98 4.63
CA LEU A 73 -12.09 11.19 3.62
C LEU A 73 -13.58 11.11 3.93
N ALA A 74 -13.97 10.98 5.21
CA ALA A 74 -15.36 11.03 5.63
C ALA A 74 -16.00 12.40 5.35
N GLU A 75 -15.29 13.49 5.67
CA GLU A 75 -15.76 14.87 5.46
C GLU A 75 -16.02 15.20 3.99
N VAL A 76 -15.20 14.65 3.08
CA VAL A 76 -15.38 14.82 1.62
C VAL A 76 -16.30 13.77 0.97
N GLY A 77 -16.86 12.85 1.77
CA GLY A 77 -17.88 11.90 1.33
C GLY A 77 -17.36 10.65 0.60
N PHE A 78 -16.19 10.13 0.99
CA PHE A 78 -15.77 8.79 0.55
C PHE A 78 -16.69 7.70 1.13
N PRO A 79 -16.82 6.54 0.44
CA PRO A 79 -17.52 5.38 0.97
C PRO A 79 -16.99 4.95 2.35
N ALA A 80 -17.89 4.50 3.22
CA ALA A 80 -17.54 4.09 4.57
C ALA A 80 -16.54 2.92 4.60
N GLU A 81 -16.59 2.02 3.61
CA GLU A 81 -15.61 0.92 3.51
C GLU A 81 -14.18 1.45 3.30
N ILE A 82 -14.01 2.47 2.45
CA ILE A 82 -12.70 3.11 2.23
C ILE A 82 -12.25 3.81 3.50
N VAL A 83 -13.12 4.61 4.11
CA VAL A 83 -12.80 5.36 5.34
C VAL A 83 -12.34 4.41 6.45
N GLU A 84 -13.02 3.29 6.65
CA GLU A 84 -12.64 2.32 7.68
C GLU A 84 -11.36 1.57 7.32
N ALA A 85 -11.17 1.17 6.06
CA ALA A 85 -9.92 0.56 5.59
C ALA A 85 -8.73 1.48 5.82
N VAL A 86 -8.86 2.76 5.47
CA VAL A 86 -7.85 3.77 5.78
C VAL A 86 -7.68 3.91 7.29
N ARG A 87 -8.75 3.98 8.08
CA ARG A 87 -8.61 4.17 9.53
C ARG A 87 -7.80 3.06 10.21
N VAL A 88 -7.95 1.80 9.79
CA VAL A 88 -7.37 0.63 10.48
C VAL A 88 -6.02 0.18 9.93
N HIS A 89 -5.55 0.73 8.80
CA HIS A 89 -4.30 0.24 8.17
C HIS A 89 -3.04 0.53 9.01
N ASN A 90 -3.06 1.56 9.86
CA ASN A 90 -1.92 1.81 10.74
C ASN A 90 -1.93 0.82 11.93
N HIS A 91 -0.98 -0.10 11.92
CA HIS A 91 -0.86 -1.16 12.92
C HIS A 91 -0.60 -0.64 14.35
N MET A 92 -0.11 0.60 14.50
CA MET A 92 0.16 1.20 15.81
C MET A 92 -1.11 1.36 16.66
N HIS A 93 -2.28 1.45 16.04
CA HIS A 93 -3.55 1.55 16.75
C HIS A 93 -3.95 0.27 17.47
N GLY A 94 -3.35 -0.87 17.12
CA GLY A 94 -3.74 -2.18 17.65
C GLY A 94 -5.16 -2.60 17.25
N ILE A 95 -5.68 -2.03 16.16
CA ILE A 95 -7.01 -2.35 15.63
C ILE A 95 -6.84 -3.38 14.53
N GLU A 96 -7.44 -4.55 14.72
CA GLU A 96 -7.39 -5.62 13.73
C GLU A 96 -8.35 -5.34 12.56
N PRO A 97 -7.90 -5.49 11.29
CA PRO A 97 -8.76 -5.41 10.12
C PRO A 97 -9.68 -6.64 10.03
N LYS A 98 -10.92 -6.39 9.64
CA LYS A 98 -12.02 -7.36 9.65
C LYS A 98 -12.38 -7.79 8.24
N THR A 99 -12.57 -6.82 7.34
CA THR A 99 -13.00 -7.08 5.96
C THR A 99 -11.83 -7.51 5.09
N LEU A 100 -12.12 -8.12 3.94
CA LEU A 100 -11.08 -8.51 2.99
C LEU A 100 -10.31 -7.29 2.46
N LEU A 101 -11.02 -6.17 2.18
CA LEU A 101 -10.42 -4.90 1.78
C LEU A 101 -9.41 -4.39 2.82
N GLU A 102 -9.83 -4.28 4.08
CA GLU A 102 -8.97 -3.82 5.18
C GLU A 102 -7.73 -4.71 5.34
N LYS A 103 -7.90 -6.04 5.30
CA LYS A 103 -6.81 -7.00 5.44
C LYS A 103 -5.84 -6.94 4.26
N SER A 104 -6.36 -6.74 3.04
CA SER A 104 -5.54 -6.61 1.84
C SER A 104 -4.73 -5.34 1.83
N LEU A 105 -5.31 -4.18 2.21
CA LEU A 105 -4.55 -2.94 2.38
C LEU A 105 -3.43 -3.14 3.42
N TRP A 106 -3.77 -3.74 4.56
CA TRP A 106 -2.79 -3.97 5.63
C TRP A 106 -1.60 -4.81 5.19
N CYS A 107 -1.84 -5.81 4.33
CA CYS A 107 -0.81 -6.66 3.78
C CYS A 107 0.04 -6.00 2.70
N ALA A 108 -0.60 -5.20 1.84
CA ALA A 108 0.06 -4.50 0.73
C ALA A 108 1.09 -3.46 1.22
N GLU A 109 0.77 -2.73 2.28
CA GLU A 109 1.61 -1.60 2.73
C GLU A 109 2.99 -2.03 3.23
N GLU A 110 3.08 -3.11 3.99
CA GLU A 110 4.36 -3.61 4.50
C GLU A 110 5.26 -4.18 3.40
N LEU A 111 4.66 -4.79 2.38
CA LEU A 111 5.40 -5.47 1.33
C LEU A 111 5.87 -4.52 0.21
N THR A 112 5.09 -3.46 -0.08
CA THR A 112 5.48 -2.37 -0.98
C THR A 112 6.84 -1.77 -0.59
N GLY A 113 7.04 -1.46 0.70
CA GLY A 113 8.31 -0.93 1.21
C GLY A 113 9.51 -1.88 1.00
N LEU A 114 9.29 -3.20 1.12
CA LEU A 114 10.32 -4.20 0.85
C LEU A 114 10.67 -4.26 -0.65
N ILE A 115 9.67 -4.19 -1.53
CA ILE A 115 9.86 -4.22 -2.98
C ILE A 115 10.62 -2.98 -3.45
N VAL A 116 10.25 -1.78 -2.99
CA VAL A 116 10.97 -0.54 -3.28
C VAL A 116 12.42 -0.64 -2.81
N ALA A 117 12.66 -1.13 -1.58
CA ALA A 117 14.02 -1.34 -1.10
C ALA A 117 14.82 -2.31 -2.00
N CYS A 118 14.18 -3.35 -2.55
CA CYS A 118 14.80 -4.27 -3.50
C CYS A 118 15.17 -3.59 -4.83
N ALA A 119 14.36 -2.64 -5.30
CA ALA A 119 14.66 -1.85 -6.49
C ALA A 119 15.87 -0.93 -6.23
N LEU A 120 15.90 -0.23 -5.09
CA LEU A 120 16.95 0.74 -4.77
C LEU A 120 18.36 0.15 -4.65
N VAL A 121 18.47 -1.16 -4.42
CA VAL A 121 19.77 -1.88 -4.40
C VAL A 121 20.15 -2.52 -5.73
N GLN A 122 19.33 -2.41 -6.77
CA GLN A 122 19.72 -2.80 -8.12
C GLN A 122 20.74 -1.80 -8.68
N PRO A 123 21.67 -2.23 -9.56
CA PRO A 123 22.63 -1.32 -10.19
C PRO A 123 21.99 -0.17 -10.97
N ASP A 124 20.84 -0.42 -11.61
CA ASP A 124 20.05 0.56 -12.36
C ASP A 124 18.98 1.26 -11.51
N LYS A 125 18.77 0.80 -10.27
CA LYS A 125 17.75 1.24 -9.33
C LYS A 125 16.31 1.13 -9.84
N LYS A 126 16.04 0.18 -10.75
CA LYS A 126 14.73 0.04 -11.39
C LYS A 126 13.89 -1.11 -10.87
N LEU A 127 12.58 -0.89 -10.76
CA LEU A 127 11.61 -1.96 -10.46
C LEU A 127 11.61 -3.07 -11.51
N SER A 128 11.81 -2.73 -12.79
CA SER A 128 11.87 -3.70 -13.91
C SER A 128 12.96 -4.76 -13.75
N SER A 129 13.98 -4.47 -12.94
CA SER A 129 15.12 -5.36 -12.69
C SER A 129 14.94 -6.22 -11.44
N VAL A 130 13.89 -5.97 -10.64
CA VAL A 130 13.53 -6.76 -9.48
C VAL A 130 12.80 -8.03 -9.92
N LYS A 131 13.14 -9.16 -9.29
CA LYS A 131 12.52 -10.46 -9.51
C LYS A 131 11.88 -10.98 -8.22
N PRO A 132 10.79 -11.76 -8.27
CA PRO A 132 10.14 -12.31 -7.07
C PRO A 132 11.11 -13.05 -6.15
N GLU A 133 12.06 -13.82 -6.70
CA GLU A 133 13.02 -14.60 -5.91
C GLU A 133 13.98 -13.70 -5.12
N SER A 134 14.31 -12.52 -5.67
CA SER A 134 15.12 -11.52 -4.99
C SER A 134 14.38 -10.94 -3.80
N VAL A 135 13.09 -10.61 -3.96
CA VAL A 135 12.24 -10.11 -2.86
C VAL A 135 12.10 -11.16 -1.77
N MET A 136 11.83 -12.42 -2.14
CA MET A 136 11.78 -13.56 -1.21
C MET A 136 13.07 -13.74 -0.40
N LYS A 137 14.23 -13.62 -1.04
CA LYS A 137 15.53 -13.70 -0.36
C LYS A 137 15.74 -12.53 0.61
N LYS A 138 15.33 -11.32 0.21
CA LYS A 138 15.45 -10.10 1.01
C LYS A 138 14.48 -10.08 2.19
N PHE A 139 13.29 -10.64 2.03
CA PHE A 139 12.33 -10.87 3.11
C PHE A 139 12.99 -11.66 4.25
N LYS A 140 13.73 -12.73 3.95
CA LYS A 140 14.44 -13.55 4.95
C LYS A 140 15.65 -12.85 5.60
N THR A 141 16.11 -11.73 5.03
CA THR A 141 17.27 -10.99 5.51
C THR A 141 16.85 -9.88 6.48
N GLN A 142 16.81 -10.16 7.78
CA GLN A 142 16.32 -9.23 8.81
C GLN A 142 17.01 -7.86 8.84
N SER A 143 18.28 -7.79 8.43
CA SER A 143 19.03 -6.53 8.38
C SER A 143 18.67 -5.63 7.20
N PHE A 144 17.96 -6.16 6.19
CA PHE A 144 17.55 -5.43 4.99
C PHE A 144 16.16 -4.82 5.19
N ALA A 145 15.95 -3.56 4.84
CA ALA A 145 14.67 -2.87 5.05
C ALA A 145 14.15 -3.07 6.49
N LYS A 146 14.93 -2.62 7.48
CA LYS A 146 14.65 -2.83 8.91
C LYS A 146 13.32 -2.24 9.38
N GLY A 147 12.77 -1.27 8.64
CA GLY A 147 11.47 -0.67 8.91
C GLY A 147 10.28 -1.57 8.54
N VAL A 148 10.49 -2.61 7.74
CA VAL A 148 9.42 -3.52 7.31
C VAL A 148 9.05 -4.49 8.43
N ASN A 149 7.77 -4.53 8.77
CA ASN A 149 7.20 -5.43 9.75
C ASN A 149 6.91 -6.81 9.15
N ARG A 150 7.91 -7.69 9.23
CA ARG A 150 7.83 -9.06 8.70
C ARG A 150 6.80 -9.94 9.41
N GLU A 151 6.43 -9.61 10.65
CA GLU A 151 5.40 -10.35 11.38
C GLU A 151 4.03 -10.10 10.78
N ILE A 152 3.75 -8.87 10.34
CA ILE A 152 2.51 -8.54 9.62
C ILE A 152 2.47 -9.28 8.28
N ILE A 153 3.55 -9.21 7.50
CA ILE A 153 3.64 -9.92 6.21
C ILE A 153 3.43 -11.44 6.39
N ALA A 154 3.97 -12.03 7.46
CA ALA A 154 3.80 -13.45 7.73
C ALA A 154 2.33 -13.84 8.04
N LYS A 155 1.54 -12.93 8.62
CA LYS A 155 0.12 -13.14 8.89
C LYS A 155 -0.76 -13.03 7.64
N CYS A 156 -0.28 -12.40 6.58
CA CYS A 156 -1.07 -12.18 5.37
C CYS A 156 -1.62 -13.46 4.75
N GLN A 157 -0.87 -14.56 4.80
CA GLN A 157 -1.38 -15.85 4.33
C GLN A 157 -2.62 -16.30 5.09
N GLU A 158 -2.65 -16.13 6.41
CA GLU A 158 -3.81 -16.47 7.23
C GLU A 158 -4.96 -15.48 7.02
N MET A 159 -4.64 -14.20 6.81
CA MET A 159 -5.63 -13.12 6.72
C MET A 159 -6.38 -13.08 5.39
N ILE A 160 -5.65 -13.24 4.27
CA ILE A 160 -6.19 -13.06 2.92
C ILE A 160 -6.04 -14.32 2.04
N GLY A 161 -5.43 -15.41 2.56
CA GLY A 161 -5.37 -16.69 1.86
C GLY A 161 -4.37 -16.75 0.70
N LEU A 162 -3.41 -15.83 0.63
CA LEU A 162 -2.35 -15.80 -0.38
C LEU A 162 -1.02 -16.21 0.23
N THR A 163 -0.26 -17.09 -0.43
CA THR A 163 1.11 -17.34 0.03
C THR A 163 1.96 -16.07 -0.12
N LEU A 164 3.06 -15.99 0.62
CA LEU A 164 4.01 -14.89 0.48
C LEU A 164 4.52 -14.76 -0.96
N GLU A 165 4.78 -15.89 -1.63
CA GLU A 165 5.19 -15.92 -3.03
C GLU A 165 4.11 -15.34 -3.96
N GLU A 166 2.84 -15.69 -3.76
CA GLU A 166 1.74 -15.14 -4.54
C GLU A 166 1.59 -13.63 -4.32
N LEU A 167 1.66 -13.19 -3.06
CA LEU A 167 1.52 -11.78 -2.71
C LEU A 167 2.66 -10.94 -3.32
N ILE A 168 3.90 -11.39 -3.19
CA ILE A 168 5.07 -10.77 -3.84
C ILE A 168 4.90 -10.69 -5.35
N ASP A 169 4.45 -11.78 -5.99
CA ASP A 169 4.30 -11.83 -7.44
C ASP A 169 3.22 -10.84 -7.92
N ILE A 170 2.09 -10.75 -7.22
CA ILE A 170 1.01 -9.81 -7.53
C ILE A 170 1.49 -8.37 -7.37
N GLU A 171 2.06 -8.03 -6.21
CA GLU A 171 2.48 -6.66 -5.93
C GLU A 171 3.59 -6.19 -6.85
N LEU A 172 4.62 -7.02 -7.04
CA LEU A 172 5.74 -6.66 -7.90
C LEU A 172 5.29 -6.43 -9.33
N LYS A 173 4.40 -7.28 -9.87
CA LYS A 173 3.86 -7.10 -11.23
C LYS A 173 3.03 -5.83 -11.33
N ALA A 174 2.13 -5.58 -10.38
CA ALA A 174 1.32 -4.36 -10.35
C ALA A 174 2.20 -3.10 -10.33
N MET A 175 3.24 -3.09 -9.50
CA MET A 175 4.20 -1.97 -9.44
C MET A 175 5.02 -1.83 -10.73
N GLN A 176 5.40 -2.95 -11.36
CA GLN A 176 6.15 -2.94 -12.63
C GLN A 176 5.31 -2.44 -13.80
N GLU A 177 4.02 -2.78 -13.86
CA GLU A 177 3.09 -2.27 -14.86
C GLU A 177 2.89 -0.75 -14.75
N MET A 178 2.97 -0.21 -13.52
CA MET A 178 2.94 1.22 -13.24
C MET A 178 4.28 1.94 -13.35
N ALA A 179 5.41 1.22 -13.48
CA ALA A 179 6.77 1.78 -13.35
C ALA A 179 7.02 2.98 -14.28
N THR A 180 6.41 2.99 -15.48
CA THR A 180 6.46 4.14 -16.40
C THR A 180 5.86 5.43 -15.82
N ASP A 181 4.89 5.32 -14.91
CA ASP A 181 4.14 6.44 -14.34
C ASP A 181 4.65 6.86 -12.95
N ILE A 182 5.31 5.97 -12.20
CA ILE A 182 5.78 6.20 -10.81
C ILE A 182 7.28 6.52 -10.69
N GLY A 183 7.99 6.67 -11.81
CA GLY A 183 9.40 7.11 -11.82
C GLY A 183 10.40 6.14 -11.17
N LEU A 184 10.06 4.84 -11.15
CA LEU A 184 10.84 3.73 -10.62
C LEU A 184 11.17 2.68 -11.69
#